data_AF-A0AAV1W9T8-F1
#
_entry.id   AF-A0AAV1W9T8-F1
#
_cell.length_a   1.000
_cell.length_b   1.000
_cell.length_c   1.000
_cell.angle_alpha   90.00
_cell.angle_beta   90.00
_cell.angle_gamma   90.00
#
_symmetry.space_group_name_H-M   'P 1'
#
loop_
_entity.id
_entity.type
_entity.pdbx_description
1 polymer ?
#
loop_
_entity_poly.entity_id
_entity_poly.type
_entity_poly.pdbx_seq_one_letter_code
_entity_poly.pdbx_strand_id
1 'polypeptide(L)' 'MELLEQYIQYKEETEKETKKNKKERDPLKPKHPMSAYFLFTNYRRLALLAYNKNVLEVSKITAEEWKKHDRETKEAL' A
#
# COMPACT_ATOMS: atom_id res chain seq x y z
N MET A 1 34.79 13.01 17.88
CA MET A 1 34.55 12.04 16.78
C MET A 1 33.71 10.86 17.27
N GLU A 2 33.89 10.42 18.51
CA GLU A 2 33.10 9.38 19.20
C GLU A 2 31.56 9.57 19.17
N LEU A 3 31.09 10.81 19.25
CA LEU A 3 29.65 11.12 19.25
C LEU A 3 28.97 10.84 17.90
N LEU A 4 29.72 10.97 16.79
CA LEU A 4 29.22 10.64 15.45
C LEU A 4 29.16 9.13 15.24
N GLU A 5 30.15 8.39 15.74
CA GLU A 5 30.14 6.92 15.74
C GLU A 5 28.96 6.37 16.55
N GLN A 6 28.69 6.93 17.73
CA GLN A 6 27.55 6.53 18.55
C GLN A 6 26.21 6.78 17.85
N TYR A 7 26.07 7.89 17.11
CA TYR A 7 24.87 8.18 16.32
C TYR A 7 24.69 7.23 15.13
N ILE A 8 25.77 6.90 14.42
CA ILE A 8 25.75 5.94 13.31
C ILE A 8 25.35 4.56 13.84
N GLN A 9 25.93 4.12 14.96
CA GLN A 9 25.61 2.86 15.61
C GLN A 9 24.13 2.77 16.00
N TYR A 10 23.59 3.82 16.63
CA TYR A 10 22.18 3.90 17.01
C TYR A 10 21.24 3.84 15.79
N LYS A 11 21.59 4.54 14.71
CA LYS A 11 20.81 4.52 13.47
C LYS A 11 20.81 3.13 12.82
N GLU A 12 21.95 2.44 12.83
CA GLU A 12 22.03 1.08 12.31
C GLU A 12 21.23 0.06 13.12
N GLU A 13 21.26 0.15 14.45
CA GLU A 13 20.48 -0.73 15.35
C GLU A 13 18.98 -0.53 15.15
N THR A 14 18.52 0.72 15.11
CA THR A 14 17.09 1.05 14.88
C THR A 14 16.59 0.62 13.49
N GLU A 15 17.41 0.72 12.44
CA GLU A 15 17.07 0.21 11.11
C GLU A 15 17.08 -1.33 11.03
N LYS A 16 17.92 -2.01 11.81
CA LYS A 16 17.95 -3.49 11.89
C LYS A 16 16.74 -4.04 12.63
N GLU A 17 16.31 -3.41 13.72
CA GLU A 17 15.12 -3.82 14.48
C GLU A 17 13.81 -3.64 13.72
N THR A 18 13.71 -2.61 12.88
CA THR A 18 12.49 -2.31 12.10
C THR A 18 12.33 -3.19 10.86
N LYS A 19 13.41 -3.80 10.35
CA LYS A 19 13.37 -4.74 9.23
C LYS A 19 12.90 -6.12 9.69
N LYS A 20 11.57 -6.26 9.89
CA LYS A 20 10.92 -7.58 9.96
C LYS A 20 11.33 -8.40 8.73
N ASN A 21 11.96 -9.55 8.97
CA ASN A 21 12.32 -10.53 7.95
C ASN A 21 11.08 -10.83 7.08
N LYS A 22 11.05 -10.23 5.88
CA LYS A 22 10.09 -10.64 4.86
C LYS A 22 10.47 -12.06 4.51
N LYS A 23 9.58 -13.01 4.81
CA LYS A 23 9.72 -14.40 4.33
C LYS A 23 10.02 -14.35 2.84
N GLU A 24 11.12 -14.98 2.45
CA GLU A 24 11.52 -15.13 1.07
C GLU A 24 10.35 -15.76 0.31
N ARG A 25 9.78 -15.01 -0.63
CA ARG A 25 8.66 -15.49 -1.44
C ARG A 25 9.25 -16.00 -2.75
N ASP A 26 9.00 -17.26 -3.04
CA ASP A 26 9.35 -17.87 -4.33
C ASP A 26 8.86 -16.97 -5.48
N PRO A 27 9.76 -16.48 -6.36
CA PRO A 27 9.40 -15.62 -7.49
C PRO A 27 8.41 -16.26 -8.46
N LEU A 28 8.37 -17.59 -8.55
CA LEU A 28 7.49 -18.35 -9.44
C LEU A 28 6.11 -18.63 -8.83
N LYS A 29 5.90 -18.30 -7.55
CA LYS A 29 4.60 -18.51 -6.91
C LYS A 29 3.53 -17.65 -7.58
N PRO A 30 2.39 -18.24 -8.01
CA PRO A 30 1.31 -17.46 -8.59
C PRO A 30 0.82 -16.40 -7.59
N LYS A 31 0.59 -15.19 -8.10
CA LYS A 31 0.04 -14.09 -7.29
C LYS A 31 -1.40 -14.42 -6.91
N HIS A 32 -1.80 -14.01 -5.70
CA HIS A 32 -3.20 -14.13 -5.28
C HIS A 32 -4.11 -13.30 -6.19
N PRO A 33 -5.33 -13.77 -6.48
CA PRO A 33 -6.30 -12.99 -7.23
C PRO A 33 -6.62 -11.70 -6.45
N MET A 34 -6.80 -10.60 -7.19
CA MET A 34 -7.20 -9.33 -6.59
C MET A 34 -8.65 -9.39 -6.14
N SER A 35 -8.98 -8.81 -4.98
CA SER A 35 -10.37 -8.67 -4.55
C SER A 35 -11.12 -7.64 -5.40
N ALA A 36 -12.45 -7.71 -5.41
CA ALA A 36 -13.32 -6.76 -6.11
C ALA A 36 -13.00 -5.29 -5.76
N TYR A 37 -12.72 -5.01 -4.48
CA TYR A 37 -12.29 -3.66 -4.05
C TYR A 37 -10.97 -3.24 -4.70
N PHE A 38 -9.97 -4.11 -4.76
CA PHE A 38 -8.69 -3.79 -5.38
C PHE A 38 -8.84 -3.55 -6.88
N LEU A 39 -9.67 -4.33 -7.57
CA LEU A 39 -10.00 -4.10 -8.98
C LEU A 39 -10.63 -2.71 -9.17
N PHE A 40 -11.65 -2.37 -8.39
CA PHE A 40 -12.28 -1.04 -8.41
C PHE A 40 -11.26 0.08 -8.16
N THR A 41 -10.41 -0.06 -7.14
CA THR A 41 -9.43 0.97 -6.79
C THR A 41 -8.40 1.20 -7.87
N ASN A 42 -8.01 0.16 -8.63
CA ASN A 42 -7.05 0.30 -9.72
C ASN A 42 -7.60 1.20 -10.83
N TYR A 43 -8.87 1.01 -11.21
CA TYR A 43 -9.53 1.87 -12.21
C TYR A 43 -9.70 3.30 -11.69
N ARG A 44 -10.17 3.48 -10.45
CA ARG A 44 -10.40 4.82 -9.88
C ARG A 44 -9.12 5.59 -9.60
N ARG A 45 -8.06 4.90 -9.16
CA ARG A 45 -6.76 5.52 -8.87
C ARG A 45 -6.15 6.15 -10.10
N LEU A 46 -6.25 5.51 -11.28
CA LEU A 46 -5.76 6.08 -12.53
C LEU A 46 -6.48 7.40 -12.86
N ALA A 47 -7.80 7.43 -12.70
CA ALA A 47 -8.58 8.66 -12.90
C ALA A 47 -8.18 9.76 -11.91
N LEU A 48 -8.05 9.43 -10.61
CA LEU A 48 -7.76 10.44 -9.57
C LEU A 48 -6.31 10.95 -9.58
N LEU A 49 -5.35 10.12 -10.02
CA LEU A 49 -3.97 10.56 -10.24
C LEU A 49 -3.86 11.56 -11.39
N ALA A 50 -4.72 11.46 -12.41
CA ALA A 50 -4.78 12.43 -13.51
C ALA A 50 -5.17 13.84 -13.01
N TYR A 51 -5.94 13.92 -11.92
CA TYR A 51 -6.28 15.17 -11.24
C TYR A 51 -5.22 15.64 -10.22
N ASN A 52 -4.01 15.05 -10.26
CA ASN A 52 -2.87 15.41 -9.40
C ASN A 52 -3.16 15.33 -7.89
N LYS A 53 -4.01 14.39 -7.49
CA LYS A 53 -4.33 14.13 -6.08
C LYS A 53 -3.24 13.30 -5.42
N ASN A 54 -2.96 13.59 -4.15
CA ASN A 54 -2.00 12.82 -3.36
C ASN A 54 -2.52 11.38 -3.16
N VAL A 55 -1.63 10.39 -3.14
CA VAL A 55 -1.97 8.97 -2.97
C VAL A 55 -2.84 8.71 -1.72
N LEU A 56 -2.62 9.47 -0.64
CA LEU A 56 -3.43 9.41 0.59
C LEU A 56 -4.85 9.95 0.41
N GLU A 57 -5.04 10.95 -0.43
CA GLU A 57 -6.36 11.50 -0.72
C GLU A 57 -7.12 10.57 -1.66
N VAL A 58 -6.43 10.01 -2.64
CA VAL A 58 -6.98 9.01 -3.57
C VAL A 58 -7.52 7.80 -2.79
N SER A 59 -6.78 7.31 -1.80
CA SER A 59 -7.23 6.16 -1.00
C SER A 59 -8.48 6.48 -0.16
N LYS A 60 -8.56 7.67 0.43
CA LYS A 60 -9.74 8.12 1.19
C LYS A 60 -10.97 8.24 0.29
N ILE A 61 -10.84 8.94 -0.84
CA ILE A 61 -11.93 9.14 -1.81
C ILE A 61 -12.44 7.79 -2.33
N THR A 62 -11.52 6.90 -2.72
CA THR A 62 -11.90 5.59 -3.27
C THR A 62 -12.57 4.70 -2.22
N ALA A 63 -12.16 4.78 -0.95
CA ALA A 63 -12.79 4.05 0.14
C ALA A 63 -14.21 4.56 0.43
N GLU A 64 -14.42 5.88 0.41
CA GLU A 64 -15.74 6.50 0.55
C GLU A 64 -16.66 6.16 -0.63
N GLU A 65 -16.16 6.24 -1.86
CA GLU A 65 -16.88 5.84 -3.08
C GLU A 65 -17.27 4.37 -3.00
N TRP A 66 -16.35 3.47 -2.63
CA TRP A 66 -16.66 2.06 -2.46
C TRP A 66 -17.69 1.81 -1.35
N LYS A 67 -17.65 2.55 -0.25
CA LYS A 67 -18.67 2.44 0.82
C LYS A 67 -20.06 2.85 0.31
N LYS A 68 -20.12 3.87 -0.54
CA LYS A 68 -21.35 4.39 -1.16
C LYS A 68 -21.89 3.49 -2.29
N HIS A 69 -21.03 2.73 -2.97
CA HIS A 69 -21.47 1.77 -3.97
C HIS A 69 -22.37 0.69 -3.35
N ASP A 70 -23.53 0.49 -3.96
CA ASP A 70 -24.57 -0.39 -3.43
C ASP A 70 -24.18 -1.88 -3.54
N ARG A 71 -24.76 -2.71 -2.67
CA ARG A 71 -24.37 -4.11 -2.46
C ARG A 71 -24.46 -4.96 -3.74
N GLU A 72 -25.40 -4.66 -4.62
CA GLU A 72 -25.62 -5.35 -5.90
C GLU A 72 -24.48 -5.12 -6.90
N THR A 73 -23.97 -3.89 -7.02
CA THR A 73 -22.80 -3.58 -7.88
C THR A 73 -21.51 -4.24 -7.39
N LYS A 74 -21.43 -4.57 -6.10
CA LYS A 74 -20.28 -5.25 -5.49
C LYS A 74 -20.31 -6.76 -5.68
N GLU A 75 -21.48 -7.36 -5.85
CA GLU A 75 -21.64 -8.78 -6.19
C GLU A 75 -21.42 -9.07 -7.67
N ALA A 76 -21.59 -8.08 -8.55
CA ALA A 76 -21.39 -8.20 -10.00
C ALA A 76 -19.91 -8.06 -10.46
N LEU A 77 -18.97 -7.81 -9.54
CA LEU A 77 -17.52 -7.61 -9.78
C LEU A 77 -16.68 -8.75 -9.22
#